data_AF-A0A661C2H8-F1
#
_entry.id   AF-A0A661C2H8-F1
#
_cell.length_a   1.000
_cell.length_b   1.000
_cell.length_c   1.000
_cell.angle_alpha   90.00
_cell.angle_beta   90.00
_cell.angle_gamma   90.00
#
_symmetry.space_group_name_H-M   'P 1'
#
loop_
_entity.id
_entity.type
_entity.pdbx_description
1 polymer ?
#
loop_
_entity_poly.entity_id
_entity_poly.type
_entity_poly.pdbx_seq_one_letter_code
_entity_poly.pdbx_strand_id
1 'polypeptide(L)'
;MANQSASQSASRTASQAINLAEQNKQNLKLAQDAAECDVSARKQVNDLISPIIHCQTNRFCKRFCKENRLRFKCTLSSAVGSTPADASLCEWGNGSYAWMLNDLSSSNRLKKYQANNNATLFDYCYVIANSLPFYERWKDWRFGRKVYVPSYIQALGKKAVTVFYALRLQQPIEQISQQTSLSIEQTRELSRNIIKLLTRKNKLFLLKPAQIISISQEDAEDRAQSTLEAETATYDEPVETREESLLLSKAWAKLNPVEQFVIEALVIEEQDADVVLNSLRKLAISFKTGVAAEDLDRQQLYYFRRKTLAKLQGLLARAE
;
A
#
# COMPACT_ATOMS: atom_id res chain seq x y z
N MET A 1 -48.05 -24.25 1.41
CA MET A 1 -46.70 -24.31 2.04
C MET A 1 -45.68 -23.33 1.44
N ALA A 2 -45.85 -22.82 0.21
CA ALA A 2 -44.94 -21.82 -0.39
C ALA A 2 -45.00 -20.40 0.22
N ASN A 3 -46.11 -20.00 0.87
CA ASN A 3 -46.26 -18.66 1.46
C ASN A 3 -45.56 -18.49 2.82
N GLN A 4 -45.19 -19.57 3.52
CA GLN A 4 -44.51 -19.49 4.83
C GLN A 4 -42.99 -19.35 4.69
N SER A 5 -42.38 -19.85 3.60
CA SER A 5 -40.95 -19.70 3.35
C SER A 5 -40.58 -18.29 2.87
N ALA A 6 -41.43 -17.65 2.06
CA ALA A 6 -41.23 -16.28 1.59
C ALA A 6 -41.41 -15.21 2.69
N SER A 7 -42.31 -15.44 3.66
CA SER A 7 -42.48 -14.51 4.79
C SER A 7 -41.32 -14.62 5.80
N GLN A 8 -40.75 -15.82 5.97
CA GLN A 8 -39.59 -16.05 6.82
C GLN A 8 -38.28 -15.53 6.21
N SER A 9 -38.11 -15.60 4.88
CA SER A 9 -36.96 -14.98 4.21
C SER A 9 -37.02 -13.46 4.30
N ALA A 10 -38.17 -12.85 4.00
CA ALA A 10 -38.35 -11.40 4.08
C ALA A 10 -38.17 -10.84 5.51
N SER A 11 -38.61 -11.58 6.53
CA SER A 11 -38.39 -11.22 7.94
C SER A 11 -36.91 -11.27 8.33
N ARG A 12 -36.13 -12.24 7.82
CA ARG A 12 -34.69 -12.33 8.08
C ARG A 12 -33.91 -11.21 7.39
N THR A 13 -34.26 -10.84 6.16
CA THR A 13 -33.62 -9.73 5.44
C THR A 13 -33.90 -8.39 6.12
N ALA A 14 -35.12 -8.19 6.64
CA ALA A 14 -35.47 -6.98 7.38
C ALA A 14 -34.72 -6.86 8.71
N SER A 15 -34.60 -7.96 9.48
CA SER A 15 -33.81 -7.96 10.72
C SER A 15 -32.31 -7.75 10.48
N GLN A 16 -31.76 -8.27 9.39
CA GLN A 16 -30.37 -8.03 9.00
C GLN A 16 -30.13 -6.57 8.58
N ALA A 17 -31.05 -5.96 7.85
CA ALA A 17 -30.95 -4.55 7.45
C ALA A 17 -31.01 -3.59 8.64
N ILE A 18 -31.84 -3.88 9.66
CA ILE A 18 -31.94 -3.08 10.88
C ILE A 18 -30.64 -3.14 11.69
N ASN A 19 -30.07 -4.34 11.88
CA ASN A 19 -28.79 -4.51 12.58
C ASN A 19 -27.64 -3.79 11.88
N LEU A 20 -27.61 -3.80 10.54
CA LEU A 20 -26.57 -3.14 9.75
C LEU A 20 -26.66 -1.61 9.87
N ALA A 21 -27.88 -1.06 9.84
CA ALA A 21 -28.10 0.38 10.00
C ALA A 21 -27.69 0.89 11.40
N GLU A 22 -27.96 0.10 12.44
CA GLU A 22 -27.56 0.42 13.81
C GLU A 22 -26.04 0.35 14.01
N GLN A 23 -25.40 -0.67 13.43
CA GLN A 23 -23.94 -0.79 13.40
C GLN A 23 -23.28 0.38 12.66
N ASN A 24 -23.88 0.86 11.56
CA ASN A 24 -23.36 2.01 10.82
C ASN A 24 -23.48 3.33 11.58
N LYS A 25 -24.55 3.53 12.36
CA LYS A 25 -24.64 4.68 13.28
C LYS A 25 -23.57 4.63 14.35
N GLN A 26 -23.28 3.45 14.90
CA GLN A 26 -22.20 3.25 15.88
C GLN A 26 -20.82 3.54 15.26
N ASN A 27 -20.56 3.05 14.05
CA ASN A 27 -19.31 3.31 13.31
C ASN A 27 -19.11 4.80 13.03
N LEU A 28 -20.17 5.52 12.65
CA LEU A 28 -20.11 6.94 12.36
C LEU A 28 -19.82 7.75 13.63
N LYS A 29 -20.48 7.42 14.73
CA LYS A 29 -20.18 8.01 16.04
C LYS A 29 -18.74 7.73 16.47
N LEU A 30 -18.29 6.49 16.34
CA LEU A 30 -16.91 6.10 16.67
C LEU A 30 -15.87 6.90 15.86
N ALA A 31 -16.12 7.11 14.56
CA ALA A 31 -15.24 7.90 13.71
C ALA A 31 -15.20 9.39 14.13
N GLN A 32 -16.35 9.96 14.50
CA GLN A 32 -16.45 11.34 14.98
C GLN A 32 -15.73 11.53 16.32
N ASP A 33 -16.04 10.68 17.31
CA ASP A 33 -15.43 10.73 18.64
C ASP A 33 -13.89 10.56 18.54
N ALA A 34 -13.42 9.64 17.69
CA ALA A 34 -12.00 9.46 17.44
C ALA A 34 -11.35 10.67 16.74
N ALA A 35 -12.07 11.33 15.83
CA ALA A 35 -11.59 12.54 15.16
C ALA A 35 -11.47 13.75 16.10
N GLU A 36 -12.31 13.79 17.14
CA GLU A 36 -12.28 14.77 18.24
C GLU A 36 -11.25 14.46 19.33
N CYS A 37 -10.40 13.45 19.09
CA CYS A 37 -9.32 13.01 19.97
C CYS A 37 -9.79 12.32 21.26
N ASP A 38 -10.97 11.70 21.29
CA ASP A 38 -11.32 10.78 22.39
C ASP A 38 -10.36 9.58 22.38
N VAL A 39 -9.71 9.35 23.53
CA VAL A 39 -8.70 8.31 23.72
C VAL A 39 -9.30 6.91 23.56
N SER A 40 -10.53 6.71 24.06
CA SER A 40 -11.21 5.42 23.97
C SER A 40 -11.60 5.10 22.53
N ALA A 41 -12.25 6.05 21.84
CA ALA A 41 -12.60 5.91 20.44
C ALA A 41 -11.37 5.70 19.53
N ARG A 42 -10.28 6.45 19.75
CA ARG A 42 -9.04 6.25 18.99
C ARG A 42 -8.43 4.87 19.19
N LYS A 43 -8.48 4.34 20.42
CA LYS A 43 -8.01 2.98 20.69
C LYS A 43 -8.84 1.95 19.91
N GLN A 44 -10.16 2.08 19.95
CA GLN A 44 -11.05 1.18 19.20
C GLN A 44 -10.83 1.25 17.69
N VAL A 45 -10.64 2.45 17.13
CA VAL A 45 -10.30 2.61 15.70
C VAL A 45 -8.94 2.00 15.40
N ASN A 46 -7.93 2.18 16.25
CA ASN A 46 -6.61 1.59 16.07
C ASN A 46 -6.66 0.05 16.07
N ASP A 47 -7.41 -0.53 17.00
CA ASP A 47 -7.61 -1.98 17.10
C ASP A 47 -8.35 -2.51 15.85
N LEU A 48 -9.34 -1.76 15.35
CA LEU A 48 -10.08 -2.08 14.13
C LEU A 48 -9.19 -2.10 12.87
N ILE A 49 -8.29 -1.12 12.73
CA ILE A 49 -7.43 -0.99 11.53
C ILE A 49 -6.10 -1.75 11.62
N SER A 50 -5.70 -2.19 12.82
CA SER A 50 -4.44 -2.91 13.03
C SER A 50 -4.25 -4.13 12.10
N PRO A 51 -5.26 -5.00 11.89
CA PRO A 51 -5.14 -6.13 10.95
C PRO A 51 -4.89 -5.69 9.50
N ILE A 52 -5.54 -4.61 9.06
CA ILE A 52 -5.36 -4.04 7.72
C ILE A 52 -3.92 -3.57 7.57
N ILE A 53 -3.42 -2.81 8.56
CA ILE A 53 -2.05 -2.30 8.55
C ILE A 53 -1.05 -3.45 8.57
N HIS A 54 -1.25 -4.49 9.38
CA HIS A 54 -0.37 -5.66 9.39
C HIS A 54 -0.30 -6.33 8.01
N CYS A 55 -1.45 -6.52 7.35
CA CYS A 55 -1.49 -7.06 6.01
C CYS A 55 -0.71 -6.18 5.00
N GLN A 56 -0.98 -4.88 4.97
CA GLN A 56 -0.32 -3.97 4.02
C GLN A 56 1.15 -3.76 4.31
N THR A 57 1.53 -3.58 5.57
CA THR A 57 2.95 -3.43 5.95
C THR A 57 3.74 -4.68 5.62
N ASN A 58 3.18 -5.88 5.78
CA ASN A 58 3.82 -7.13 5.36
C ASN A 58 4.03 -7.14 3.83
N ARG A 59 2.99 -6.83 3.05
CA ARG A 59 3.06 -6.76 1.59
C ARG A 59 4.05 -5.71 1.10
N PHE A 60 3.96 -4.49 1.62
CA PHE A 60 4.76 -3.35 1.17
C PHE A 60 6.21 -3.48 1.63
N CYS A 61 6.46 -3.80 2.90
CA CYS A 61 7.83 -3.85 3.44
C CYS A 61 8.63 -5.03 2.87
N LYS A 62 8.03 -6.21 2.68
CA LYS A 62 8.73 -7.40 2.19
C LYS A 62 9.38 -7.14 0.82
N ARG A 63 8.65 -6.49 -0.10
CA ARG A 63 9.14 -6.15 -1.44
C ARG A 63 10.44 -5.34 -1.44
N PHE A 64 10.62 -4.49 -0.43
CA PHE A 64 11.80 -3.63 -0.30
C PHE A 64 12.74 -4.05 0.83
N CYS A 65 12.54 -5.23 1.41
CA CYS A 65 13.37 -5.72 2.50
C CYS A 65 14.78 -6.07 2.01
N LYS A 66 14.91 -6.65 0.81
CA LYS A 66 16.20 -6.96 0.14
C LYS A 66 17.21 -7.63 1.10
N GLU A 67 18.36 -6.99 1.33
CA GLU A 67 19.41 -7.46 2.24
C GLU A 67 19.09 -7.19 3.72
N ASN A 68 18.16 -6.28 4.04
CA ASN A 68 17.84 -5.93 5.42
C ASN A 68 17.27 -7.12 6.19
N ARG A 69 16.59 -8.07 5.53
CA ARG A 69 16.11 -9.31 6.16
C ARG A 69 17.22 -10.21 6.69
N LEU A 70 18.45 -10.05 6.21
CA LEU A 70 19.61 -10.82 6.66
C LEU A 70 20.34 -10.12 7.80
N ARG A 71 20.17 -8.80 7.94
CA ARG A 71 20.88 -7.95 8.91
C ARG A 71 20.02 -7.57 10.11
N PHE A 72 18.71 -7.51 9.95
CA PHE A 72 17.77 -7.04 10.96
C PHE A 72 16.65 -8.05 11.19
N LYS A 73 16.19 -8.14 12.44
CA LYS A 73 15.01 -8.92 12.81
C LYS A 73 13.75 -8.15 12.42
N CYS A 74 12.91 -8.76 11.57
CA CYS A 74 11.64 -8.16 11.16
C CYS A 74 10.71 -8.00 12.37
N THR A 75 10.07 -6.84 12.49
CA THR A 75 9.10 -6.54 13.55
C THR A 75 7.65 -6.81 13.13
N LEU A 76 7.41 -7.05 11.84
CA LEU A 76 6.07 -7.18 11.26
C LEU A 76 5.64 -8.63 11.00
N SER A 77 6.61 -9.53 10.76
CA SER A 77 6.35 -10.96 10.58
C SER A 77 7.50 -11.76 11.18
N SER A 78 7.22 -13.00 11.58
CA SER A 78 8.26 -13.99 11.86
C SER A 78 9.18 -14.11 10.64
N ALA A 79 10.49 -14.10 10.89
CA ALA A 79 11.50 -13.98 9.85
C ALA A 79 11.43 -15.17 8.86
N VAL A 80 11.39 -14.85 7.56
CA VAL A 80 11.69 -15.82 6.50
C VAL A 80 13.22 -15.85 6.38
N GLY A 81 13.89 -16.57 7.27
CA GLY A 81 15.34 -16.76 7.25
C GLY A 81 16.02 -16.78 8.62
N SER A 82 17.27 -17.24 8.62
CA SER A 82 18.14 -17.32 9.79
C SER A 82 18.76 -15.94 10.10
N THR A 83 18.04 -15.05 10.78
CA THR A 83 18.63 -13.84 11.36
C THR A 83 19.48 -14.21 12.58
N PRO A 84 20.67 -13.59 12.78
CA PRO A 84 21.45 -13.76 14.00
C PRO A 84 20.59 -13.46 15.25
N ALA A 85 20.80 -14.21 16.34
CA ALA A 85 20.04 -14.02 17.58
C ALA A 85 20.15 -12.57 18.12
N ASP A 86 21.30 -11.93 17.88
CA ASP A 86 21.63 -10.57 18.33
C ASP A 86 21.31 -9.48 17.29
N ALA A 87 20.58 -9.80 16.21
CA ALA A 87 20.23 -8.81 15.19
C ALA A 87 19.26 -7.75 15.73
N SER A 88 19.54 -6.49 15.45
CA SER A 88 18.67 -5.37 15.84
C SER A 88 17.32 -5.41 15.10
N LEU A 89 16.31 -4.81 15.71
CA LEU A 89 14.96 -4.75 15.14
C LEU A 89 14.93 -3.84 13.91
N CYS A 90 14.13 -4.22 12.91
CA CYS A 90 13.93 -3.41 11.72
C CYS A 90 13.09 -2.16 12.03
N GLU A 91 13.73 -0.99 12.08
CA GLU A 91 13.07 0.30 12.32
C GLU A 91 12.05 0.64 11.22
N TRP A 92 12.31 0.23 9.99
CA TRP A 92 11.44 0.53 8.86
C TRP A 92 10.09 -0.20 8.91
N GLY A 93 10.05 -1.36 9.56
CA GLY A 93 8.80 -2.09 9.81
C GLY A 93 7.90 -1.28 10.74
N ASN A 94 8.45 -0.90 11.89
CA ASN A 94 7.76 -0.08 12.89
C ASN A 94 7.36 1.28 12.33
N GLY A 95 8.26 1.95 11.62
CA GLY A 95 7.98 3.24 10.99
C GLY A 95 6.84 3.14 9.97
N SER A 96 6.80 2.08 9.16
CA SER A 96 5.71 1.89 8.18
C SER A 96 4.37 1.64 8.88
N TYR A 97 4.36 0.83 9.93
CA TYR A 97 3.16 0.61 10.75
C TYR A 97 2.66 1.91 11.36
N ALA A 98 3.54 2.68 12.02
CA ALA A 98 3.20 3.95 12.63
C ALA A 98 2.69 4.97 11.61
N TRP A 99 3.32 5.04 10.43
CA TRP A 99 2.90 5.92 9.35
C TRP A 99 1.49 5.58 8.85
N MET A 100 1.23 4.30 8.57
CA MET A 100 -0.09 3.86 8.10
C MET A 100 -1.16 4.07 9.16
N LEU A 101 -0.83 3.81 10.43
CA LEU A 101 -1.72 4.07 11.55
C LEU A 101 -2.09 5.55 11.61
N ASN A 102 -1.12 6.45 11.48
CA ASN A 102 -1.38 7.88 11.48
C ASN A 102 -2.18 8.34 10.26
N ASP A 103 -1.91 7.83 9.06
CA ASP A 103 -2.66 8.21 7.84
C ASP A 103 -4.12 7.73 7.90
N LEU A 104 -4.35 6.48 8.33
CA LEU A 104 -5.68 5.86 8.39
C LEU A 104 -6.51 6.37 9.57
N SER A 105 -5.90 6.66 10.72
CA SER A 105 -6.59 7.20 11.91
C SER A 105 -6.58 8.74 12.00
N SER A 106 -6.17 9.43 10.94
CA SER A 106 -6.13 10.90 10.95
C SER A 106 -7.52 11.52 11.08
N SER A 107 -7.65 12.55 11.92
CA SER A 107 -8.93 13.25 12.14
C SER A 107 -9.56 13.76 10.84
N ASN A 108 -8.75 14.23 9.89
CA ASN A 108 -9.23 14.68 8.58
C ASN A 108 -9.85 13.56 7.75
N ARG A 109 -9.37 12.32 7.91
CA ARG A 109 -9.90 11.16 7.19
C ARG A 109 -11.14 10.62 7.88
N LEU A 110 -11.11 10.49 9.20
CA LEU A 110 -12.26 10.01 9.98
C LEU A 110 -13.49 10.92 9.83
N LYS A 111 -13.30 12.25 9.75
CA LYS A 111 -14.39 13.20 9.47
C LYS A 111 -15.05 13.03 8.10
N LYS A 112 -14.36 12.40 7.14
CA LYS A 112 -14.90 12.15 5.78
C LYS A 112 -15.70 10.86 5.68
N TYR A 113 -15.70 10.02 6.70
CA TYR A 113 -16.50 8.80 6.70
C TYR A 113 -17.99 9.14 6.90
N GLN A 114 -18.84 8.70 5.96
CA GLN A 114 -20.28 9.01 5.94
C GLN A 114 -21.18 7.76 5.98
N ALA A 115 -20.62 6.55 6.13
CA ALA A 115 -21.38 5.29 6.17
C ALA A 115 -22.34 5.07 4.97
N ASN A 116 -22.01 5.62 3.79
CA ASN A 116 -22.80 5.48 2.58
C ASN A 116 -22.84 4.01 2.12
N ASN A 117 -23.94 3.58 1.48
CA ASN A 117 -24.12 2.23 0.93
C ASN A 117 -23.89 1.09 1.93
N ASN A 118 -24.17 1.32 3.22
CA ASN A 118 -23.92 0.38 4.31
C ASN A 118 -22.45 0.01 4.56
N ALA A 119 -21.49 0.77 4.03
CA ALA A 119 -20.07 0.51 4.24
C ALA A 119 -19.66 0.76 5.70
N THR A 120 -19.02 -0.22 6.32
CA THR A 120 -18.50 -0.07 7.68
C THR A 120 -17.24 0.82 7.70
N LEU A 121 -16.86 1.29 8.89
CA LEU A 121 -15.60 2.05 9.04
C LEU A 121 -14.38 1.19 8.64
N PHE A 122 -14.44 -0.12 8.91
CA PHE A 122 -13.41 -1.06 8.48
C PHE A 122 -13.30 -1.09 6.95
N ASP A 123 -14.43 -1.24 6.24
CA ASP A 123 -14.45 -1.31 4.77
C ASP A 123 -13.88 -0.03 4.15
N TYR A 124 -14.26 1.12 4.69
CA TYR A 124 -13.73 2.41 4.28
C TYR A 124 -12.20 2.47 4.41
N CYS A 125 -11.65 2.11 5.57
CA CYS A 125 -10.20 2.07 5.78
C CYS A 125 -9.51 1.00 4.91
N TYR A 126 -10.15 -0.15 4.70
CA TYR A 126 -9.63 -1.26 3.91
C TYR A 126 -9.46 -0.86 2.44
N VAL A 127 -10.46 -0.23 1.84
CA VAL A 127 -10.40 0.26 0.46
C VAL A 127 -9.27 1.28 0.29
N ILE A 128 -9.16 2.23 1.23
CA ILE A 128 -8.08 3.23 1.20
C ILE A 128 -6.72 2.55 1.26
N ALA A 129 -6.52 1.63 2.20
CA ALA A 129 -5.24 0.96 2.40
C ALA A 129 -4.82 0.10 1.18
N ASN A 130 -5.78 -0.41 0.41
CA ASN A 130 -5.55 -1.16 -0.83
C ASN A 130 -5.45 -0.29 -2.09
N SER A 131 -5.72 1.01 -1.99
CA SER A 131 -5.69 1.92 -3.13
C SER A 131 -4.26 2.22 -3.60
N LEU A 132 -4.08 2.38 -4.92
CA LEU A 132 -2.80 2.80 -5.51
C LEU A 132 -2.28 4.13 -4.93
N PRO A 133 -3.12 5.18 -4.71
CA PRO A 133 -2.67 6.42 -4.10
C PRO A 133 -2.09 6.23 -2.69
N PHE A 134 -2.63 5.30 -1.88
CA PHE A 134 -2.10 5.02 -0.55
C PHE A 134 -0.70 4.39 -0.63
N TYR A 135 -0.52 3.41 -1.52
CA TYR A 135 0.78 2.80 -1.76
C TYR A 135 1.83 3.83 -2.24
N GLU A 136 1.46 4.72 -3.16
CA GLU A 136 2.37 5.76 -3.65
C GLU A 136 2.76 6.76 -2.56
N ARG A 137 1.81 7.18 -1.69
CA ARG A 137 2.13 8.03 -0.53
C ARG A 137 3.06 7.33 0.46
N TRP A 138 2.83 6.06 0.75
CA TRP A 138 3.72 5.27 1.60
C TRP A 138 5.13 5.17 1.01
N LYS A 139 5.23 4.91 -0.30
CA LYS A 139 6.50 4.82 -1.03
C LYS A 139 7.25 6.16 -1.00
N ASP A 140 6.54 7.25 -1.24
CA ASP A 140 7.06 8.62 -1.17
C ASP A 140 7.60 8.96 0.23
N TRP A 141 6.88 8.55 1.28
CA TRP A 141 7.34 8.72 2.66
C TRP A 141 8.58 7.87 2.95
N ARG A 142 8.59 6.61 2.53
CA ARG A 142 9.66 5.65 2.88
C ARG A 142 10.96 5.87 2.15
N PHE A 143 10.90 6.19 0.86
CA PHE A 143 12.09 6.30 0.00
C PHE A 143 12.41 7.73 -0.41
N GLY A 144 11.57 8.69 0.00
CA GLY A 144 11.55 10.03 -0.54
C GLY A 144 10.96 10.05 -1.96
N ARG A 145 10.37 11.17 -2.33
CA ARG A 145 9.99 11.42 -3.73
C ARG A 145 11.25 11.51 -4.58
N LYS A 146 11.43 10.59 -5.55
CA LYS A 146 12.36 10.81 -6.68
C LYS A 146 11.77 11.87 -7.61
N VAL A 147 11.76 13.12 -7.16
CA VAL A 147 11.40 14.23 -8.04
C VAL A 147 12.55 14.42 -8.99
N TYR A 148 12.27 14.26 -10.29
CA TYR A 148 13.22 14.71 -11.30
C TYR A 148 13.40 16.23 -11.14
N VAL A 149 14.57 16.62 -10.66
CA VAL A 149 14.99 18.02 -10.61
C VAL A 149 15.54 18.35 -11.99
N PRO A 150 14.95 19.29 -12.74
CA PRO A 150 15.43 19.59 -14.08
C PRO A 150 16.90 20.03 -14.08
N SER A 151 17.65 19.61 -15.10
CA SER A 151 19.10 19.90 -15.24
C SER A 151 19.44 21.39 -15.14
N TYR A 152 18.55 22.27 -15.61
CA TYR A 152 18.73 23.73 -15.52
C TYR A 152 18.57 24.30 -14.10
N ILE A 153 17.86 23.60 -13.19
CA ILE A 153 17.85 23.94 -11.76
C ILE A 153 19.08 23.37 -11.07
N GLN A 154 19.52 22.18 -11.47
CA GLN A 154 20.78 21.59 -10.98
C GLN A 154 21.98 22.48 -11.31
N ALA A 155 21.96 23.14 -12.48
CA ALA A 155 22.99 24.09 -12.92
C ALA A 155 23.09 25.36 -12.04
N LEU A 156 22.05 25.70 -11.26
CA LEU A 156 22.09 26.81 -10.29
C LEU A 156 22.83 26.44 -9.00
N GLY A 157 23.18 25.15 -8.82
CA GLY A 157 23.95 24.65 -7.69
C GLY A 157 23.16 23.79 -6.71
N LYS A 158 23.88 23.09 -5.81
CA LYS A 158 23.30 22.13 -4.85
C LYS A 158 22.27 22.75 -3.90
N LYS A 159 22.45 24.03 -3.52
CA LYS A 159 21.48 24.75 -2.67
C LYS A 159 20.17 25.03 -3.41
N ALA A 160 20.21 25.27 -4.72
CA ALA A 160 19.02 25.50 -5.53
C ALA A 160 18.15 24.25 -5.67
N VAL A 161 18.76 23.07 -5.70
CA VAL A 161 18.04 21.79 -5.65
C VAL A 161 17.24 21.67 -4.35
N THR A 162 17.85 22.01 -3.21
CA THR A 162 17.21 21.96 -1.89
C THR A 162 16.07 22.97 -1.78
N VAL A 163 16.29 24.21 -2.25
CA VAL A 163 15.24 25.24 -2.32
C VAL A 163 14.10 24.82 -3.24
N PHE A 164 14.38 24.19 -4.39
CA PHE A 164 13.35 23.67 -5.29
C PHE A 164 12.47 22.60 -4.63
N TYR A 165 13.07 21.67 -3.88
CA TYR A 165 12.32 20.68 -3.10
C TYR A 165 11.44 21.34 -2.04
N ALA A 166 11.98 22.29 -1.29
CA ALA A 166 11.26 22.96 -0.21
C ALA A 166 10.12 23.85 -0.74
N LEU A 167 10.33 24.53 -1.87
CA LEU A 167 9.28 25.27 -2.58
C LEU A 167 8.14 24.36 -3.06
N ARG A 168 8.47 23.17 -3.58
CA ARG A 168 7.46 22.19 -3.98
C ARG A 168 6.67 21.64 -2.79
N LEU A 169 7.29 21.54 -1.61
CA LEU A 169 6.65 21.16 -0.35
C LEU A 169 5.86 22.31 0.29
N GLN A 170 5.78 23.47 -0.36
CA GLN A 170 5.09 24.68 0.14
C GLN A 170 5.61 25.14 1.52
N GLN A 171 6.89 24.92 1.81
CA GLN A 171 7.50 25.36 3.05
C GLN A 171 7.70 26.89 3.07
N PRO A 172 7.52 27.56 4.22
CA PRO A 172 7.77 28.99 4.37
C PRO A 172 9.26 29.32 4.18
N ILE A 173 9.56 30.46 3.56
CA ILE A 173 10.93 30.87 3.16
C ILE A 173 11.88 30.89 4.36
N GLU A 174 11.36 31.22 5.54
CA GLU A 174 12.07 31.25 6.81
C GLU A 174 12.63 29.86 7.15
N GLN A 175 11.81 28.82 7.00
CA GLN A 175 12.22 27.42 7.22
C GLN A 175 13.22 26.94 6.17
N ILE A 176 13.04 27.37 4.90
CA ILE A 176 13.97 27.05 3.81
C ILE A 176 15.35 27.68 4.08
N SER A 177 15.38 28.92 4.58
CA SER A 177 16.62 29.64 4.88
C SER A 177 17.45 28.93 5.97
N GLN A 178 16.77 28.38 6.99
CA GLN A 178 17.40 27.60 8.05
C GLN A 178 17.98 26.28 7.52
N GLN A 179 17.23 25.55 6.68
CA GLN A 179 17.68 24.29 6.09
C GLN A 179 18.86 24.45 5.13
N THR A 180 18.94 25.58 4.42
CA THR A 180 19.96 25.83 3.38
C THR A 180 21.17 26.63 3.87
N SER A 181 21.12 27.10 5.13
CA SER A 181 22.11 27.98 5.74
C SER A 181 22.42 29.18 4.84
N LEU A 182 21.37 29.79 4.31
CA LEU A 182 21.41 31.01 3.50
C LEU A 182 20.67 32.11 4.23
N SER A 183 21.01 33.38 3.94
CA SER A 183 20.19 34.47 4.44
C SER A 183 18.78 34.39 3.85
N ILE A 184 17.80 34.95 4.55
CA ILE A 184 16.41 35.01 4.08
C ILE A 184 16.32 35.71 2.72
N GLU A 185 17.12 36.76 2.53
CA GLU A 185 17.19 37.54 1.29
C GLU A 185 17.74 36.71 0.12
N GLN A 186 18.84 35.98 0.34
CA GLN A 186 19.43 35.08 -0.65
C GLN A 186 18.48 33.94 -1.00
N THR A 187 17.78 33.39 -0.01
CA THR A 187 16.77 32.33 -0.21
C THR A 187 15.60 32.83 -1.04
N ARG A 188 15.14 34.07 -0.79
CA ARG A 188 14.06 34.73 -1.53
C ARG A 188 14.46 35.02 -2.97
N GLU A 189 15.68 35.52 -3.19
CA GLU A 189 16.22 35.76 -4.53
C GLU A 189 16.34 34.47 -5.33
N LEU A 190 16.91 33.42 -4.71
CA LEU A 190 17.08 32.12 -5.34
C LEU A 190 15.74 31.47 -5.68
N SER A 191 14.74 31.61 -4.80
CA SER A 191 13.37 31.16 -5.05
C SER A 191 12.72 31.89 -6.23
N ARG A 192 12.87 33.21 -6.31
CA ARG A 192 12.40 34.02 -7.45
C ARG A 192 13.08 33.61 -8.75
N ASN A 193 14.38 33.30 -8.71
CA ASN A 193 15.14 32.87 -9.89
C ASN A 193 14.67 31.50 -10.38
N ILE A 194 14.42 30.54 -9.47
CA ILE A 194 13.83 29.24 -9.81
C ILE A 194 12.44 29.41 -10.45
N ILE A 195 11.57 30.23 -9.85
CA ILE A 195 10.23 30.50 -10.41
C ILE A 195 10.33 31.13 -11.79
N LYS A 196 11.17 32.16 -11.97
CA LYS A 196 11.38 32.81 -13.29
C LYS A 196 11.86 31.81 -14.34
N LEU A 197 12.80 30.92 -14.01
CA LEU A 197 13.32 29.91 -14.93
C LEU A 197 12.26 28.87 -15.30
N LEU A 198 11.44 28.44 -14.33
CA LEU A 198 10.34 27.51 -14.57
C LEU A 198 9.22 28.15 -15.39
N THR A 199 8.91 29.43 -15.17
CA THR A 199 7.94 30.19 -15.96
C THR A 199 8.42 30.37 -17.40
N ARG A 200 9.68 30.78 -17.61
CA ARG A 200 10.27 30.92 -18.97
C ARG A 200 10.25 29.63 -19.78
N LYS A 201 10.26 28.47 -19.11
CA LYS A 201 10.24 27.14 -19.74
C LYS A 201 8.86 26.49 -19.75
N ASN A 202 7.80 27.20 -19.35
CA ASN A 202 6.43 26.68 -19.21
C ASN A 202 6.33 25.41 -18.34
N LYS A 203 7.19 25.28 -17.32
CA LYS A 203 7.26 24.14 -16.40
C LYS A 203 6.92 24.50 -14.96
N LEU A 204 6.16 25.57 -14.76
CA LEU A 204 5.73 26.01 -13.42
C LEU A 204 4.92 24.94 -12.69
N PHE A 205 4.23 24.06 -13.42
CA PHE A 205 3.51 22.90 -12.87
C PHE A 205 4.40 21.96 -12.04
N LEU A 206 5.73 21.97 -12.21
CA LEU A 206 6.64 21.15 -11.41
C LEU A 206 6.73 21.57 -9.93
N LEU A 207 6.40 22.83 -9.61
CA LEU A 207 6.30 23.31 -8.24
C LEU A 207 4.95 22.99 -7.60
N LYS A 208 3.92 22.72 -8.41
CA LYS A 208 2.65 22.21 -7.90
C LYS A 208 2.84 20.71 -7.65
N PRO A 209 2.80 20.21 -6.41
CA PRO A 209 2.64 18.78 -6.22
C PRO A 209 1.38 18.35 -6.98
N ALA A 210 1.37 17.16 -7.59
CA ALA A 210 0.14 16.58 -8.09
C ALA A 210 -0.87 16.60 -6.94
N GLN A 211 -1.88 17.47 -7.05
CA GLN A 211 -2.98 17.46 -6.13
C GLN A 211 -3.68 16.13 -6.40
N ILE A 212 -3.65 15.25 -5.39
CA ILE A 212 -4.63 14.20 -5.31
C ILE A 212 -5.90 14.95 -4.97
N ILE A 213 -6.67 15.32 -6.00
CA ILE A 213 -7.98 15.94 -5.83
C ILE A 213 -8.82 14.90 -5.10
N SER A 214 -9.04 15.12 -3.81
CA SER A 214 -10.07 14.42 -3.06
C SER A 214 -11.39 14.91 -3.66
N ILE A 215 -12.25 14.02 -4.13
CA ILE A 215 -13.60 14.33 -4.70
C ILE A 215 -14.55 14.92 -3.63
N SER A 216 -14.03 15.43 -2.52
CA SER A 216 -14.76 16.13 -1.46
C SER A 216 -14.44 17.64 -1.42
N GLN A 217 -13.69 18.19 -2.38
CA GLN A 217 -13.57 19.63 -2.57
C GLN A 217 -14.41 20.04 -3.78
N GLU A 218 -15.64 20.48 -3.49
CA GLU A 218 -16.43 21.28 -4.41
C GLU A 218 -15.76 22.66 -4.56
N ASP A 219 -14.73 22.75 -5.39
CA ASP A 219 -14.38 24.03 -5.97
C ASP A 219 -15.25 24.20 -7.21
N ALA A 220 -16.23 25.09 -7.05
CA ALA A 220 -17.05 25.58 -8.13
C ALA A 220 -16.18 26.23 -9.20
N GLU A 221 -16.63 26.04 -10.45
CA GLU A 221 -16.21 26.71 -11.69
C GLU A 221 -15.27 25.92 -12.63
N ASP A 222 -15.83 25.71 -13.82
CA ASP A 222 -15.22 25.42 -15.12
C ASP A 222 -14.86 23.99 -15.55
N ARG A 223 -15.89 23.36 -16.14
CA ARG A 223 -15.90 22.61 -17.42
C ARG A 223 -14.53 22.21 -18.00
N ALA A 224 -14.21 20.94 -17.84
CA ALA A 224 -13.69 20.14 -18.96
C ALA A 224 -14.25 18.72 -18.84
N GLN A 225 -14.90 18.28 -19.91
CA GLN A 225 -15.41 16.93 -20.11
C GLN A 225 -14.29 15.91 -19.86
N SER A 226 -14.27 15.29 -18.68
CA SER A 226 -13.41 14.14 -18.39
C SER A 226 -14.33 12.98 -18.06
N THR A 227 -14.39 12.01 -18.95
CA THR A 227 -14.89 10.65 -18.69
C THR A 227 -14.17 10.10 -17.46
N LEU A 228 -14.82 10.18 -16.30
CA LEU A 228 -14.31 9.74 -14.99
C LEU A 228 -15.40 8.91 -14.30
N GLU A 229 -15.66 7.73 -14.84
CA GLU A 229 -16.34 6.64 -14.12
C GLU A 229 -15.30 5.90 -13.29
N ALA A 230 -15.04 6.32 -12.05
CA ALA A 230 -14.33 5.48 -11.07
C ALA A 230 -14.41 5.98 -9.62
N GLU A 231 -15.54 6.50 -9.13
CA GLU A 231 -15.73 6.69 -7.67
C GLU A 231 -17.17 6.41 -7.21
N THR A 232 -17.82 5.41 -7.80
CA THR A 232 -18.97 4.75 -7.16
C THR A 232 -18.48 3.43 -6.59
N ALA A 233 -18.50 3.31 -5.26
CA ALA A 233 -18.27 2.06 -4.56
C ALA A 233 -19.41 1.09 -4.89
N THR A 234 -19.18 0.19 -5.85
CA THR A 234 -19.94 -1.06 -5.95
C THR A 234 -19.35 -2.01 -4.92
N TYR A 235 -20.18 -2.36 -3.92
CA TYR A 235 -19.85 -3.28 -2.84
C TYR A 235 -19.72 -4.74 -3.30
N ASP A 236 -20.16 -5.02 -4.52
CA ASP A 236 -20.04 -6.35 -5.09
C ASP A 236 -18.64 -6.49 -5.70
N GLU A 237 -17.72 -7.12 -4.96
CA GLU A 237 -16.61 -7.82 -5.60
C GLU A 237 -17.25 -8.68 -6.70
N PRO A 238 -16.88 -8.49 -7.98
CA PRO A 238 -17.53 -9.18 -9.08
C PRO A 238 -17.58 -10.68 -8.74
N VAL A 239 -18.73 -11.31 -8.90
CA VAL A 239 -18.90 -12.75 -8.60
C VAL A 239 -17.77 -13.55 -9.27
N GLU A 240 -17.39 -13.14 -10.47
CA GLU A 240 -16.24 -13.62 -11.24
C GLU A 240 -14.93 -13.60 -10.43
N THR A 241 -14.56 -12.48 -9.80
CA THR A 241 -13.32 -12.37 -9.00
C THR A 241 -13.35 -13.28 -7.77
N ARG A 242 -14.52 -13.44 -7.15
CA ARG A 242 -14.68 -14.34 -6.00
C ARG A 242 -14.58 -15.81 -6.39
N GLU A 243 -15.17 -16.17 -7.53
CA GLU A 243 -15.09 -17.51 -8.11
C GLU A 243 -13.66 -17.82 -8.56
N GLU A 244 -12.99 -16.90 -9.24
CA GLU A 244 -11.58 -17.00 -9.63
C GLU A 244 -10.66 -17.20 -8.42
N SER A 245 -10.87 -16.44 -7.34
CA SER A 245 -10.10 -16.57 -6.10
C SER A 245 -10.32 -17.94 -5.43
N LEU A 246 -11.56 -18.45 -5.43
CA LEU A 246 -11.87 -19.79 -4.92
C LEU A 246 -11.23 -20.89 -5.77
N LEU A 247 -11.29 -20.78 -7.09
CA LEU A 247 -10.65 -21.70 -8.03
C LEU A 247 -9.13 -21.69 -7.86
N LEU A 248 -8.54 -20.51 -7.72
CA LEU A 248 -7.13 -20.34 -7.47
C LEU A 248 -6.73 -20.98 -6.14
N SER A 249 -7.49 -20.80 -5.06
CA SER A 249 -7.15 -21.42 -3.76
C SER A 249 -7.20 -22.96 -3.83
N LYS A 250 -8.18 -23.52 -4.54
CA LYS A 250 -8.30 -24.96 -4.78
C LYS A 250 -7.15 -25.49 -5.64
N ALA A 251 -6.76 -24.77 -6.68
CA ALA A 251 -5.64 -25.12 -7.54
C ALA A 251 -4.30 -25.02 -6.78
N TRP A 252 -4.15 -23.99 -5.94
CA TRP A 252 -2.97 -23.76 -5.10
C TRP A 252 -2.74 -24.89 -4.11
N ALA A 253 -3.81 -25.39 -3.48
CA ALA A 253 -3.75 -26.52 -2.54
C ALA A 253 -3.25 -27.83 -3.17
N LYS A 254 -3.30 -27.96 -4.51
CA LYS A 254 -2.79 -29.14 -5.25
C LYS A 254 -1.32 -29.03 -5.64
N LEU A 255 -0.67 -27.88 -5.40
CA LEU A 255 0.77 -27.72 -5.58
C LEU A 255 1.53 -28.31 -4.38
N ASN A 256 2.71 -28.84 -4.64
CA ASN A 256 3.58 -29.34 -3.59
C ASN A 256 4.17 -28.17 -2.78
N PRO A 257 4.61 -28.38 -1.52
CA PRO A 257 5.15 -27.31 -0.69
C PRO A 257 6.33 -26.55 -1.32
N VAL A 258 7.19 -27.25 -2.06
CA VAL A 258 8.33 -26.64 -2.77
C VAL A 258 7.86 -25.81 -3.97
N GLU A 259 6.81 -26.26 -4.67
CA GLU A 259 6.18 -25.51 -5.76
C GLU A 259 5.54 -24.22 -5.24
N GLN A 260 4.78 -24.31 -4.15
CA GLN A 260 4.17 -23.16 -3.48
C GLN A 260 5.24 -22.17 -3.02
N PHE A 261 6.28 -22.65 -2.33
CA PHE A 261 7.39 -21.82 -1.86
C PHE A 261 8.08 -21.07 -3.01
N VAL A 262 8.38 -21.75 -4.13
CA VAL A 262 9.07 -21.11 -5.25
C VAL A 262 8.18 -20.06 -5.93
N ILE A 263 6.88 -20.31 -6.09
CA ILE A 263 5.97 -19.31 -6.66
C ILE A 263 5.78 -18.13 -5.70
N GLU A 264 5.59 -18.39 -4.41
CA GLU A 264 5.47 -17.34 -3.41
C GLU A 264 6.72 -16.47 -3.39
N ALA A 265 7.90 -17.09 -3.30
CA ALA A 265 9.16 -16.36 -3.24
C ALA A 265 9.47 -15.59 -4.54
N LEU A 266 9.32 -16.20 -5.73
CA LEU A 266 9.75 -15.57 -6.99
C LEU A 266 8.69 -14.72 -7.69
N VAL A 267 7.39 -15.01 -7.50
CA VAL A 267 6.30 -14.35 -8.24
C VAL A 267 5.53 -13.40 -7.34
N ILE A 268 5.17 -13.84 -6.13
CA ILE A 268 4.38 -13.01 -5.20
C ILE A 268 5.29 -12.02 -4.47
N GLU A 269 6.43 -12.50 -3.97
CA GLU A 269 7.39 -11.71 -3.19
C GLU A 269 8.52 -11.11 -4.05
N GLU A 270 8.59 -11.43 -5.34
CA GLU A 270 9.60 -10.94 -6.30
C GLU A 270 11.06 -11.07 -5.79
N GLN A 271 11.37 -12.13 -5.03
CA GLN A 271 12.70 -12.33 -4.46
C GLN A 271 13.75 -12.67 -5.53
N ASP A 272 15.01 -12.32 -5.26
CA ASP A 272 16.13 -12.71 -6.12
C ASP A 272 16.36 -14.23 -6.09
N ALA A 273 16.58 -14.81 -7.27
CA ALA A 273 16.86 -16.23 -7.47
C ALA A 273 18.02 -16.76 -6.60
N ASP A 274 19.07 -15.95 -6.36
CA ASP A 274 20.21 -16.38 -5.53
C ASP A 274 19.78 -16.61 -4.08
N VAL A 275 18.84 -15.80 -3.57
CA VAL A 275 18.38 -15.95 -2.19
C VAL A 275 17.46 -17.16 -2.04
N VAL A 276 16.61 -17.41 -3.05
CA VAL A 276 15.76 -18.60 -3.08
C VAL A 276 16.61 -19.87 -3.14
N LEU A 277 17.64 -19.91 -4.01
CA LEU A 277 18.58 -21.04 -4.07
C LEU A 277 19.32 -21.25 -2.75
N ASN A 278 19.83 -20.18 -2.12
CA ASN A 278 20.49 -20.28 -0.82
C ASN A 278 19.56 -20.81 0.28
N SER A 279 18.27 -20.47 0.23
CA SER A 279 17.29 -20.99 1.18
C SER A 279 17.04 -22.48 0.98
N LEU A 280 16.92 -22.92 -0.28
CA LEU A 280 16.76 -24.33 -0.64
C LEU A 280 17.98 -25.17 -0.23
N ARG A 281 19.20 -24.65 -0.44
CA ARG A 281 20.46 -25.25 0.01
C ARG A 281 20.51 -25.43 1.51
N LYS A 282 20.19 -24.38 2.28
CA LYS A 282 20.18 -24.42 3.75
C LYS A 282 19.21 -25.47 4.32
N LEU A 283 18.10 -25.70 3.63
CA LEU A 283 17.10 -26.68 4.04
C LEU A 283 17.35 -28.09 3.44
N ALA A 284 18.44 -28.26 2.66
CA ALA A 284 18.75 -29.48 1.91
C ALA A 284 17.60 -29.95 1.00
N ILE A 285 16.81 -29.01 0.45
CA ILE A 285 15.66 -29.30 -0.41
C ILE A 285 16.10 -29.23 -1.87
N SER A 286 15.96 -30.35 -2.58
CA SER A 286 16.09 -30.39 -4.05
C SER A 286 14.73 -30.42 -4.73
N PHE A 287 14.58 -29.63 -5.80
CA PHE A 287 13.38 -29.61 -6.64
C PHE A 287 13.56 -30.36 -7.98
N LYS A 288 14.74 -30.97 -8.20
CA LYS A 288 15.05 -31.74 -9.41
C LYS A 288 15.60 -33.11 -9.02
N THR A 289 14.97 -34.16 -9.54
CA THR A 289 15.37 -35.54 -9.27
C THR A 289 16.81 -35.78 -9.73
N GLY A 290 17.65 -36.29 -8.82
CA GLY A 290 19.05 -36.61 -9.11
C GLY A 290 20.02 -35.43 -9.07
N VAL A 291 19.59 -34.22 -8.67
CA VAL A 291 20.47 -33.06 -8.44
C VAL A 291 20.46 -32.72 -6.95
N ALA A 292 21.63 -32.59 -6.33
CA ALA A 292 21.73 -32.17 -4.94
C ALA A 292 21.31 -30.70 -4.78
N ALA A 293 20.86 -30.30 -3.59
CA ALA A 293 20.42 -28.92 -3.34
C ALA A 293 21.54 -27.89 -3.61
N GLU A 294 22.79 -28.28 -3.37
CA GLU A 294 24.02 -27.49 -3.57
C GLU A 294 24.26 -27.16 -5.05
N ASP A 295 23.98 -28.11 -5.94
CA ASP A 295 24.22 -28.02 -7.38
C ASP A 295 23.08 -27.33 -8.16
N LEU A 296 22.05 -26.86 -7.47
CA LEU A 296 20.95 -26.14 -8.09
C LEU A 296 21.43 -24.79 -8.62
N ASP A 297 21.07 -24.48 -9.87
CA ASP A 297 21.42 -23.24 -10.55
C ASP A 297 20.19 -22.32 -10.78
N ARG A 298 20.46 -21.07 -11.18
CA ARG A 298 19.42 -20.07 -11.45
C ARG A 298 18.51 -20.47 -12.62
N GLN A 299 19.06 -21.09 -13.67
CA GLN A 299 18.28 -21.47 -14.85
C GLN A 299 17.28 -22.58 -14.52
N GLN A 300 17.70 -23.56 -13.72
CA GLN A 300 16.88 -24.64 -13.19
C GLN A 300 15.77 -24.09 -12.31
N LEU A 301 16.05 -23.10 -11.46
CA LEU A 301 15.03 -22.45 -10.64
C LEU A 301 13.99 -21.72 -11.51
N TYR A 302 14.43 -20.95 -12.51
CA TYR A 302 13.50 -20.29 -13.43
C TYR A 302 12.69 -21.27 -14.29
N TYR A 303 13.31 -22.38 -14.70
CA TYR A 303 12.63 -23.46 -15.40
C TYR A 303 11.57 -24.10 -14.48
N PHE A 304 11.93 -24.39 -13.23
CA PHE A 304 11.00 -24.93 -12.24
C PHE A 304 9.84 -23.97 -11.96
N ARG A 305 10.10 -22.66 -11.86
CA ARG A 305 9.06 -21.61 -11.77
C ARG A 305 8.11 -21.67 -12.96
N ARG A 306 8.62 -21.68 -14.19
CA ARG A 306 7.80 -21.75 -15.41
C ARG A 306 6.96 -23.03 -15.45
N LYS A 307 7.56 -24.17 -15.13
CA LYS A 307 6.87 -25.47 -15.08
C LYS A 307 5.75 -25.47 -14.04
N THR A 308 5.99 -24.86 -12.88
CA THR A 308 5.00 -24.75 -11.80
C THR A 308 3.85 -23.81 -12.18
N LEU A 309 4.13 -22.69 -12.84
CA LEU A 309 3.09 -21.80 -13.38
C LEU A 309 2.24 -22.50 -14.46
N ALA A 310 2.87 -23.25 -15.37
CA ALA A 310 2.15 -24.03 -16.37
C ALA A 310 1.28 -25.13 -15.73
N LYS A 311 1.77 -25.77 -14.66
CA LYS A 311 0.98 -26.72 -13.86
C LYS A 311 -0.22 -26.03 -13.21
N LEU A 312 -0.03 -24.85 -12.60
CA LEU A 312 -1.11 -24.09 -11.98
C LEU A 312 -2.16 -23.67 -13.01
N GLN A 313 -1.74 -23.19 -14.18
CA GLN A 313 -2.63 -22.88 -15.30
C GLN A 313 -3.43 -24.12 -15.76
N GLY A 314 -2.76 -25.28 -15.89
CA GLY A 314 -3.43 -26.52 -16.23
C GLY A 314 -4.39 -27.03 -15.15
N LEU A 315 -4.19 -26.67 -13.88
CA LEU A 315 -5.11 -26.98 -12.79
C LEU A 315 -6.33 -26.06 -12.78
N LEU A 316 -6.14 -24.78 -13.13
CA LEU A 316 -7.24 -23.82 -13.30
C LEU A 316 -8.15 -24.22 -14.47
N ALA A 317 -7.57 -24.55 -15.63
CA ALA A 317 -8.32 -24.99 -16.82
C ALA A 317 -9.03 -26.36 -16.67
N ARG A 318 -8.79 -27.11 -15.59
CA ARG A 318 -9.47 -28.38 -15.27
C ARG A 318 -10.47 -28.24 -14.13
N ALA A 319 -10.58 -27.05 -13.54
CA ALA A 319 -11.50 -26.73 -12.46
C ALA A 319 -12.75 -25.97 -12.95
N GLU A 320 -12.71 -25.48 -14.19
CA GLU A 320 -13.88 -25.16 -15.04
C GLU A 320 -14.56 -26.45 -15.53
#